data_AF-A0A358CTV5-F1
#
_entry.id   AF-A0A358CTV5-F1
#
_cell.length_a   1.000
_cell.length_b   1.000
_cell.length_c   1.000
_cell.angle_alpha   90.00
_cell.angle_beta   90.00
_cell.angle_gamma   90.00
#
_symmetry.space_group_name_H-M   'P 1'
#
loop_
_entity.id
_entity.type
_entity.pdbx_description
1 polymer ?
#
loop_
_entity_poly.entity_id
_entity_poly.type
_entity_poly.pdbx_seq_one_letter_code
_entity_poly.pdbx_strand_id
1 'polypeptide(L)' 'EQVFVRHAFRFWMGRNETLHDRVVLQDAHKAYRQSGGSMKALLTSLLTSDAFLYRKPERNPSP' A
#
# COMPACT_ATOMS: atom_id res chain seq x y z
N GLU A 1 -0.98 -13.59 -8.34
CA GLU A 1 -0.67 -13.05 -6.99
C GLU A 1 -0.80 -11.53 -6.86
N GLN A 2 -0.53 -10.72 -7.90
CA GLN A 2 -0.65 -9.25 -7.79
C GLN A 2 -2.07 -8.75 -7.45
N VAL A 3 -3.13 -9.49 -7.83
CA VAL A 3 -4.52 -9.13 -7.51
C VAL A 3 -4.77 -9.09 -6.00
N PHE A 4 -4.16 -10.02 -5.24
CA PHE A 4 -4.26 -10.06 -3.79
C PHE A 4 -3.56 -8.86 -3.15
N VAL A 5 -2.34 -8.53 -3.59
CA VAL A 5 -1.59 -7.36 -3.09
C VAL A 5 -2.36 -6.06 -3.33
N ARG A 6 -3.01 -5.93 -4.49
CA ARG A 6 -3.88 -4.77 -4.81
C ARG A 6 -5.12 -4.70 -3.92
N HIS A 7 -5.76 -5.85 -3.63
CA HIS A 7 -6.88 -5.88 -2.69
C HIS A 7 -6.46 -5.49 -1.28
N ALA A 8 -5.34 -6.03 -0.79
CA ALA A 8 -4.78 -5.64 0.50
C ALA A 8 -4.46 -4.15 0.53
N PHE A 9 -3.80 -3.62 -0.50
CA PHE A 9 -3.57 -2.18 -0.61
C PHE A 9 -4.86 -1.38 -0.44
N ARG A 10 -5.91 -1.68 -1.24
CA ARG A 10 -7.17 -0.92 -1.17
C ARG A 10 -7.83 -1.01 0.20
N PHE A 11 -7.84 -2.20 0.80
CA PHE A 11 -8.48 -2.42 2.09
C PHE A 11 -7.77 -1.64 3.22
N TRP A 12 -6.45 -1.75 3.34
CA TRP A 12 -5.70 -1.12 4.43
C TRP A 12 -5.40 0.36 4.20
N MET A 13 -5.21 0.77 2.94
CA MET A 13 -4.98 2.18 2.61
C MET A 13 -6.29 2.96 2.54
N GLY A 14 -7.45 2.28 2.43
CA GLY A 14 -8.77 2.91 2.38
C GLY A 14 -8.95 3.82 1.17
N ARG A 15 -8.28 3.52 0.05
CA ARG A 15 -8.33 4.27 -1.21
C ARG A 15 -7.99 3.37 -2.39
N ASN A 16 -8.39 3.76 -3.59
CA ASN A 16 -7.99 3.07 -4.82
C ASN A 16 -6.50 3.33 -5.12
N GLU A 17 -5.85 2.35 -5.77
CA GLU A 17 -4.49 2.53 -6.26
C GLU A 17 -4.43 3.56 -7.40
N THR A 18 -3.36 4.34 -7.42
CA THR A 18 -3.03 5.28 -8.49
C THR A 18 -1.75 4.84 -9.20
N LEU A 19 -1.41 5.48 -10.32
CA LEU A 19 -0.13 5.23 -11.02
C LEU A 19 1.10 5.48 -10.12
N HIS A 20 0.99 6.39 -9.15
CA HIS A 20 2.07 6.69 -8.20
C HIS A 20 2.31 5.56 -7.19
N ASP A 21 1.29 4.73 -6.92
CA ASP A 21 1.39 3.62 -5.97
C ASP A 21 2.07 2.37 -6.58
N ARG A 22 2.44 2.43 -7.87
CA ARG A 22 3.05 1.28 -8.57
C ARG A 22 4.32 0.78 -7.87
N VAL A 23 5.16 1.68 -7.38
CA VAL A 23 6.39 1.32 -6.64
C VAL A 23 6.03 0.63 -5.33
N VAL A 24 5.10 1.20 -4.57
CA VAL A 24 4.62 0.63 -3.30
C VAL A 24 4.01 -0.75 -3.47
N LEU A 25 3.23 -0.96 -4.53
CA LEU A 25 2.65 -2.27 -4.84
C LEU A 25 3.72 -3.31 -5.23
N GLN A 26 4.78 -2.89 -5.93
CA GLN A 26 5.91 -3.76 -6.28
C GLN A 26 6.70 -4.16 -5.03
N ASP A 27 6.98 -3.20 -4.14
CA ASP A 27 7.71 -3.44 -2.91
C ASP A 27 6.94 -4.34 -1.95
N ALA A 28 5.63 -4.09 -1.79
CA ALA A 28 4.76 -4.95 -0.99
C ALA A 28 4.69 -6.38 -1.55
N HIS A 29 4.59 -6.52 -2.88
CA HIS A 29 4.60 -7.84 -3.51
C HIS A 29 5.93 -8.57 -3.31
N LYS A 30 7.06 -7.86 -3.40
CA LYS A 30 8.39 -8.41 -3.17
C LYS A 30 8.55 -8.85 -1.71
N ALA A 31 8.15 -8.01 -0.75
CA ALA A 31 8.19 -8.35 0.68
C ALA A 31 7.34 -9.58 1.01
N TYR A 32 6.14 -9.68 0.42
CA TYR A 32 5.29 -10.85 0.56
C TYR A 32 5.94 -12.13 0.01
N ARG A 33 6.54 -12.10 -1.18
CA ARG A 33 7.22 -13.27 -1.76
C ARG A 33 8.47 -13.69 -1.00
N GLN A 34 9.31 -12.72 -0.63
CA GLN A 34 10.57 -12.99 0.07
C GLN A 34 10.37 -13.52 1.49
N SER A 35 9.25 -13.18 2.13
CA SER A 35 8.87 -13.68 3.45
C SER A 35 8.12 -15.02 3.42
N GLY A 36 8.03 -15.69 2.27
CA GLY A 36 7.31 -16.96 2.14
C GLY A 36 5.79 -16.80 2.21
N GLY A 37 5.25 -15.65 1.82
CA GLY A 37 3.81 -15.37 1.85
C GLY A 37 3.32 -14.77 3.17
N SER A 38 4.18 -14.08 3.92
CA SER A 38 3.79 -13.48 5.20
C SER A 38 2.91 -12.23 5.00
N MET A 39 1.67 -12.30 5.51
CA MET A 39 0.78 -11.14 5.58
C MET A 39 1.38 -10.01 6.42
N LYS A 40 2.10 -10.34 7.51
CA LYS A 40 2.76 -9.33 8.35
C LYS A 40 3.78 -8.53 7.55
N ALA A 41 4.61 -9.21 6.75
CA ALA A 41 5.62 -8.54 5.92
C ALA A 41 4.98 -7.65 4.84
N LEU A 42 3.89 -8.11 4.22
CA LEU A 42 3.10 -7.32 3.28
C LEU A 42 2.60 -6.02 3.94
N LEU A 43 1.94 -6.14 5.09
CA LEU A 43 1.37 -4.99 5.80
C LEU A 43 2.44 -4.03 6.29
N THR A 44 3.57 -4.54 6.81
CA THR A 44 4.71 -3.69 7.18
C THR A 44 5.18 -2.89 5.98
N SER A 45 5.41 -3.52 4.82
CA SER A 45 5.85 -2.80 3.62
C SER A 45 4.85 -1.73 3.14
N LEU A 46 3.55 -1.97 3.29
CA LEU A 46 2.51 -1.01 2.91
C LEU A 46 2.46 0.17 3.88
N LEU A 47 2.43 -0.09 5.18
CA LEU A 47 2.25 0.92 6.23
C LEU A 47 3.52 1.75 6.49
N THR A 48 4.69 1.27 6.08
CA THR A 48 5.94 2.07 6.13
C THR A 48 6.24 2.77 4.80
N SER A 49 5.39 2.65 3.79
CA SER A 49 5.62 3.27 2.48
C SER A 49 5.27 4.76 2.48
N ASP A 50 5.89 5.51 1.57
CA ASP A 50 5.59 6.92 1.34
C ASP A 50 4.12 7.18 1.01
N ALA A 51 3.46 6.22 0.34
CA ALA A 51 2.03 6.26 0.03
C ALA A 51 1.14 6.27 1.29
N PHE A 52 1.63 5.77 2.42
CA PHE A 52 0.98 5.80 3.72
C PHE A 52 1.48 6.97 4.56
N LEU A 53 2.81 7.13 4.68
CA LEU A 53 3.44 8.14 5.54
C LEU A 53 3.14 9.58 5.09
N TYR A 54 3.16 9.84 3.79
CA TYR A 54 2.83 11.15 3.22
C TYR A 54 1.39 11.24 2.75
N ARG A 55 0.49 10.39 3.29
CA ARG A 55 -0.95 10.57 3.12
C ARG A 55 -1.33 11.89 3.77
N LYS A 56 -1.27 12.98 3.00
CA LYS A 56 -1.86 14.24 3.40
C LYS A 56 -3.37 13.98 3.50
N PRO A 57 -4.01 14.15 4.67
CA PRO A 57 -5.45 14.30 4.68
C PRO A 57 -5.74 15.45 3.71
N GLU A 58 -6.73 15.28 2.83
CA GLU A 58 -7.23 16.42 2.06
C GLU A 58 -7.54 17.50 3.09
N ARG A 59 -6.74 18.57 3.08
CA ARG A 59 -7.06 19.76 3.84
C ARG A 59 -8.32 20.25 3.13
N ASN A 60 -9.49 19.97 3.71
CA ASN A 60 -10.76 20.58 3.32
C ASN A 60 -10.44 22.05 3.02
N PRO A 61 -10.53 22.53 1.76
CA PRO A 61 -10.51 23.96 1.55
C PRO A 61 -11.68 24.50 2.39
N SER A 62 -11.36 25.36 3.36
CA SER A 62 -12.36 26.04 4.19
C SER A 62 -13.43 26.67 3.29
N PRO A 63 -14.70 26.71 3.76
CA PRO A 63 -15.90 26.81 2.93
C PRO A 63 -15.95 28.04 2.02
#